data_AF-A0A7V9HS72-F1
#
_entry.id   AF-A0A7V9HS72-F1
#
_cell.length_a   1.000
_cell.length_b   1.000
_cell.length_c   1.000
_cell.angle_alpha   90.00
_cell.angle_beta   90.00
_cell.angle_gamma   90.00
#
_symmetry.space_group_name_H-M   'P 1'
#
loop_
_entity.id
_entity.type
_entity.pdbx_description
1 polymer ?
#
loop_
_entity_poly.entity_id
_entity_poly.type
_entity_poly.pdbx_seq_one_letter_code
_entity_poly.pdbx_strand_id
1 'polypeptide(L)'
;QAAAAGDATAGKTVFLSSGCGSCHTLADAGPGAVGQIGPNLDVELANQDEGFIMTSIIDPSAEVEQGFGDGIMPQDYETQLSSKELADLVAYLSASAGSK
;
A
#
# COMPACT_ATOMS: atom_id res chain seq x y z
N GLN A 1 -18.83 -6.53 14.04
CA GLN A 1 -18.76 -7.22 12.74
C GLN A 1 -17.30 -7.17 12.34
N ALA A 2 -16.57 -8.27 12.47
CA ALA A 2 -15.19 -8.32 12.01
C ALA A 2 -15.23 -8.32 10.49
N ALA A 3 -14.69 -7.28 9.85
CA ALA A 3 -14.35 -7.36 8.44
C ALA A 3 -13.53 -8.65 8.26
N ALA A 4 -13.84 -9.45 7.25
CA ALA A 4 -13.01 -10.63 6.96
C ALA A 4 -11.56 -10.14 6.84
N ALA A 5 -10.69 -10.59 7.73
CA ALA A 5 -9.28 -10.19 7.72
C ALA A 5 -8.73 -10.44 6.31
N GLY A 6 -8.08 -9.42 5.74
CA GLY A 6 -7.47 -9.55 4.42
C GLY A 6 -6.45 -10.69 4.38
N ASP A 7 -6.28 -11.30 3.22
CA ASP A 7 -5.26 -12.31 2.97
C ASP A 7 -3.99 -11.64 2.46
N ALA A 8 -2.94 -11.58 3.29
CA ALA A 8 -1.66 -10.97 2.94
C ALA A 8 -0.99 -11.62 1.72
N THR A 9 -1.21 -12.91 1.46
CA THR A 9 -0.65 -13.58 0.27
C THR A 9 -1.35 -13.09 -1.00
N ALA A 10 -2.68 -12.94 -0.95
CA ALA A 10 -3.44 -12.33 -2.03
C ALA A 10 -3.06 -10.85 -2.19
N GLY A 11 -2.87 -10.13 -1.09
CA GLY A 11 -2.48 -8.72 -1.09
C GLY A 11 -1.13 -8.46 -1.75
N LYS A 12 -0.16 -9.36 -1.59
CA LYS A 12 1.11 -9.30 -2.33
C LYS A 12 0.89 -9.39 -3.84
N THR A 13 -0.07 -10.21 -4.27
CA THR A 13 -0.41 -10.32 -5.69
C THR A 13 -1.02 -9.01 -6.20
N VAL A 14 -1.95 -8.42 -5.44
CA VAL A 14 -2.55 -7.11 -5.76
C VAL A 14 -1.48 -6.03 -5.85
N PHE A 15 -0.58 -5.95 -4.87
CA PHE A 15 0.52 -4.98 -4.86
C PHE A 15 1.37 -5.05 -6.14
N LEU A 16 1.71 -6.26 -6.57
CA LEU A 16 2.52 -6.49 -7.76
C LEU A 16 1.73 -6.21 -9.05
N SER A 17 0.49 -6.66 -9.15
CA SER A 17 -0.33 -6.48 -10.37
C SER A 17 -0.80 -5.04 -10.58
N SER A 18 -1.01 -4.30 -9.49
CA SER A 18 -1.40 -2.88 -9.52
C SER A 18 -0.21 -1.94 -9.71
N GLY A 19 1.01 -2.49 -9.86
CA GLY A 19 2.21 -1.71 -10.17
C GLY A 19 2.78 -0.90 -9.02
N CYS A 20 2.35 -1.14 -7.78
CA CYS A 20 2.74 -0.36 -6.60
C CYS A 20 4.27 -0.29 -6.43
N GLY A 21 4.96 -1.41 -6.69
CA GLY A 21 6.41 -1.52 -6.59
C GLY A 21 7.21 -0.66 -7.59
N SER A 22 6.58 -0.18 -8.67
CA SER A 22 7.23 0.73 -9.61
C SER A 22 7.44 2.13 -9.02
N CYS A 23 6.59 2.53 -8.07
CA CYS A 23 6.65 3.82 -7.41
C CYS A 23 7.19 3.73 -6.00
N HIS A 24 6.91 2.64 -5.28
CA HIS A 24 7.25 2.47 -3.88
C HIS A 24 8.32 1.39 -3.67
N THR A 25 9.13 1.60 -2.63
CA THR A 25 9.99 0.56 -2.09
C THR A 25 9.21 -0.25 -1.05
N LEU A 26 9.25 -1.57 -1.18
CA LEU A 26 8.72 -2.53 -0.20
C LEU A 26 9.44 -3.85 -0.42
N ALA A 27 10.47 -4.14 0.37
CA ALA A 27 11.36 -5.21 -0.05
C ALA A 27 10.79 -6.62 0.10
N ASP A 28 9.79 -6.82 0.96
CA ASP A 28 9.08 -8.11 1.01
C ASP A 28 8.52 -8.46 -0.38
N ALA A 29 8.02 -7.46 -1.13
CA ALA A 29 7.46 -7.66 -2.47
C ALA A 29 8.50 -8.13 -3.50
N GLY A 30 9.78 -8.10 -3.15
CA GLY A 30 10.89 -8.62 -3.93
C GLY A 30 11.66 -7.53 -4.69
N PRO A 31 12.64 -7.91 -5.53
CA PRO A 31 13.58 -6.97 -6.14
C PRO A 31 12.95 -5.98 -7.13
N GLY A 32 11.69 -6.19 -7.53
CA GLY A 32 10.94 -5.27 -8.39
C GLY A 32 10.27 -4.11 -7.64
N ALA A 33 10.23 -4.14 -6.31
CA ALA A 33 9.60 -3.13 -5.48
C ALA A 33 10.65 -2.20 -4.85
N VAL A 34 11.27 -1.40 -5.71
CA VAL A 34 12.38 -0.48 -5.38
C VAL A 34 12.11 0.93 -5.89
N GLY A 35 10.85 1.26 -6.19
CA GLY A 35 10.45 2.57 -6.64
C GLY A 35 10.74 3.65 -5.59
N GLN A 36 11.07 4.85 -6.07
CA GLN A 36 11.38 6.02 -5.24
C GLN A 36 10.56 7.25 -5.65
N ILE A 37 9.53 7.04 -6.47
CA ILE A 37 8.58 8.10 -6.86
C ILE A 37 7.67 8.43 -5.67
N GLY A 38 7.27 7.39 -4.93
CA GLY A 38 6.59 7.49 -3.64
C GLY A 38 7.51 7.08 -2.48
N PRO A 39 7.02 7.24 -1.24
CA PRO A 39 7.76 6.88 -0.04
C PRO A 39 8.16 5.41 0.04
N ASN A 40 9.17 5.14 0.87
CA ASN A 40 9.57 3.79 1.22
C ASN A 40 8.58 3.20 2.25
N LEU A 41 7.78 2.23 1.82
CA LEU A 41 6.74 1.62 2.64
C LEU A 41 7.31 0.75 3.76
N ASP A 42 8.54 0.25 3.63
CA ASP A 42 9.22 -0.44 4.74
C ASP A 42 9.39 0.48 5.96
N VAL A 43 9.51 1.80 5.73
CA VAL A 43 9.76 2.82 6.76
C VAL A 43 8.47 3.52 7.17
N GLU A 44 7.74 4.09 6.22
CA GLU A 44 6.60 4.97 6.53
C GLU A 44 5.44 4.23 7.17
N LEU A 45 5.26 2.94 6.84
CA LEU A 45 4.14 2.15 7.37
C LEU A 45 4.49 1.38 8.65
N ALA A 46 5.75 1.44 9.13
CA ALA A 46 6.21 0.61 10.25
C ALA A 46 5.46 0.85 11.58
N ASN A 47 4.82 2.01 11.75
CA ASN A 47 4.03 2.35 12.95
C ASN A 47 2.59 2.77 12.62
N GLN A 48 2.11 2.46 11.41
CA GLN A 48 0.78 2.84 10.96
C GLN A 48 -0.20 1.68 11.12
N ASP A 49 -1.47 2.01 11.34
CA ASP A 49 -2.54 1.01 11.39
C ASP A 49 -3.16 0.77 10.00
N GLU A 50 -3.95 -0.30 9.91
CA GLU A 50 -4.64 -0.67 8.66
C GLU A 50 -5.61 0.43 8.16
N GLY A 51 -6.15 1.24 9.06
CA GLY A 51 -7.04 2.35 8.70
C GLY A 51 -6.28 3.45 7.97
N PHE A 52 -5.13 3.85 8.50
CA PHE A 52 -4.21 4.77 7.83
C PHE A 52 -3.82 4.25 6.44
N ILE A 53 -3.38 2.99 6.36
CA ILE A 53 -2.96 2.36 5.10
C ILE A 53 -4.10 2.38 4.07
N MET A 54 -5.33 2.03 4.51
CA MET A 54 -6.50 2.08 3.63
C MET A 54 -6.76 3.49 3.12
N THR A 55 -6.75 4.49 4.00
CA THR A 55 -6.92 5.89 3.61
C THR A 55 -5.85 6.34 2.62
N SER A 56 -4.57 6.01 2.85
CA SER A 56 -3.49 6.35 1.90
C SER A 56 -3.67 5.70 0.52
N ILE A 57 -4.42 4.60 0.40
CA ILE A 57 -4.69 3.95 -0.89
C ILE A 57 -5.88 4.58 -1.61
N ILE A 58 -6.98 4.82 -0.90
CA ILE A 58 -8.23 5.28 -1.51
C ILE A 58 -8.36 6.80 -1.58
N ASP A 59 -7.61 7.52 -0.73
CA ASP A 59 -7.52 8.97 -0.68
C ASP A 59 -6.05 9.42 -0.46
N PRO A 60 -5.15 9.17 -1.44
CA PRO A 60 -3.72 9.45 -1.26
C PRO A 60 -3.38 10.94 -1.12
N SER A 61 -4.31 11.84 -1.47
CA SER A 61 -4.15 13.27 -1.28
C SER A 61 -4.52 13.74 0.14
N ALA A 62 -5.16 12.88 0.95
CA ALA A 62 -5.50 13.22 2.34
C ALA A 62 -4.25 13.50 3.18
N GLU A 63 -3.22 12.66 3.03
CA GLU A 63 -1.94 12.79 3.72
C GLU A 63 -0.78 12.42 2.79
N VAL A 64 -0.09 13.45 2.29
CA VAL A 64 1.10 13.30 1.45
C VAL A 64 2.35 13.43 2.32
N GLU A 65 3.19 12.40 2.29
CA GLU A 65 4.43 12.35 3.06
C GLU A 65 5.39 13.50 2.66
N GLN A 66 6.14 14.02 3.63
CA GLN A 66 7.01 15.15 3.41
C GLN A 66 8.07 14.84 2.34
N GLY A 67 8.15 15.71 1.32
CA GLY A 67 9.12 15.57 0.23
C GLY A 67 8.58 14.82 -0.99
N PHE A 68 7.33 14.34 -0.96
CA PHE A 68 6.64 13.76 -2.10
C PHE A 68 5.60 14.73 -2.68
N GLY A 69 5.24 14.53 -3.95
CA GLY A 69 4.28 15.36 -4.66
C GLY A 69 2.86 14.81 -4.56
N ASP A 70 1.89 15.71 -4.36
CA ASP A 70 0.47 15.40 -4.45
C ASP A 70 0.05 15.08 -5.89
N GLY A 71 -0.97 14.24 -6.06
CA GLY A 71 -1.53 13.85 -7.37
C GLY A 71 -0.66 12.89 -8.18
N ILE A 72 0.45 12.39 -7.61
CA ILE A 72 1.33 11.40 -8.27
C ILE A 72 0.76 9.99 -8.11
N MET A 73 0.29 9.64 -6.91
CA MET A 73 -0.36 8.37 -6.65
C MET A 73 -1.77 8.37 -7.28
N PRO A 74 -2.16 7.31 -8.03
CA PRO A 74 -3.50 7.23 -8.61
C PRO A 74 -4.60 7.36 -7.55
N GLN A 75 -5.63 8.14 -7.89
CA GLN A 75 -6.72 8.55 -6.99
C GLN A 75 -7.97 7.68 -7.14
N ASP A 76 -7.90 6.64 -7.96
CA ASP A 76 -9.05 5.85 -8.41
C ASP A 76 -8.98 4.39 -7.97
N TYR A 77 -8.03 4.02 -7.10
CA TYR A 77 -7.89 2.65 -6.58
C TYR A 77 -9.13 2.14 -5.84
N GLU A 78 -9.92 3.02 -5.20
CA GLU A 78 -11.22 2.64 -4.60
C GLU A 78 -12.19 2.06 -5.65
N THR A 79 -12.10 2.55 -6.89
CA THR A 79 -12.95 2.13 -7.99
C THR A 79 -12.32 1.05 -8.87
N GLN A 80 -10.99 0.99 -8.94
CA GLN A 80 -10.28 -0.02 -9.71
C GLN A 80 -10.16 -1.36 -8.98
N LEU A 81 -10.06 -1.35 -7.65
CA LEU A 81 -9.90 -2.54 -6.83
C LEU A 81 -11.21 -2.86 -6.11
N SER A 82 -11.55 -4.15 -6.05
CA SER A 82 -12.69 -4.59 -5.24
C SER A 82 -12.40 -4.37 -3.75
N SER A 83 -13.46 -4.31 -2.94
CA SER A 83 -13.31 -4.19 -1.48
C SER A 83 -12.47 -5.34 -0.87
N LYS A 84 -12.50 -6.53 -1.48
CA LYS A 84 -11.65 -7.65 -1.06
C LYS A 84 -10.19 -7.43 -1.42
N GLU A 85 -9.90 -6.96 -2.63
CA GLU A 85 -8.51 -6.66 -3.04
C GLU A 85 -7.90 -5.54 -2.21
N LEU A 86 -8.69 -4.51 -1.86
CA LEU A 86 -8.25 -3.46 -0.94
C LEU A 86 -7.94 -4.02 0.45
N ALA A 87 -8.84 -4.84 1.02
CA ALA A 87 -8.61 -5.46 2.32
C ALA A 87 -7.38 -6.39 2.32
N ASP A 88 -7.21 -7.19 1.28
CA ASP A 88 -6.05 -8.07 1.10
C ASP A 88 -4.74 -7.24 0.98
N LEU A 89 -4.76 -6.16 0.19
CA LEU A 89 -3.63 -5.25 0.01
C LEU A 89 -3.23 -4.57 1.33
N VAL A 90 -4.21 -4.05 2.09
CA VAL A 90 -3.98 -3.44 3.40
C VAL A 90 -3.36 -4.45 4.37
N ALA A 91 -3.91 -5.66 4.45
CA ALA A 91 -3.36 -6.73 5.29
C ALA A 91 -1.92 -7.09 4.91
N TYR A 92 -1.61 -7.12 3.61
CA TYR A 92 -0.25 -7.36 3.12
C TYR A 92 0.72 -6.25 3.54
N LEU A 93 0.34 -4.99 3.31
CA LEU A 93 1.17 -3.83 3.64
C LEU A 93 1.40 -3.73 5.16
N SER A 94 0.36 -3.93 5.97
CA SER A 94 0.46 -3.92 7.43
C SER A 94 1.39 -5.03 7.95
N ALA A 95 1.32 -6.23 7.36
CA ALA A 95 2.16 -7.36 7.77
C ALA A 95 3.61 -7.26 7.28
N SER A 96 3.86 -6.53 6.19
CA SER A 96 5.16 -6.49 5.52
C SER A 96 5.98 -5.25 5.86
N ALA A 97 5.31 -4.14 6.19
CA ALA A 97 5.95 -2.93 6.67
C ALA A 97 6.73 -3.17 7.98
N GLY A 98 7.86 -2.50 8.16
CA GLY A 98 8.67 -2.61 9.38
C GLY A 98 9.37 -3.96 9.58
N SER A 99 9.30 -4.90 8.62
CA SER A 99 9.94 -6.22 8.71
C SER A 99 11.46 -6.20 8.46
N LYS A 100 12.16 -5.08 8.73
CA LYS A 100 13.59 -4.92 8.48
C LYS A 100 14.35 -4.26 9.62
#